data_AF-A0A2D1PJE4-F1
#
_entry.id   AF-A0A2D1PJE4-F1
#
_cell.length_a   1.000
_cell.length_b   1.000
_cell.length_c   1.000
_cell.angle_alpha   90.00
_cell.angle_beta   90.00
_cell.angle_gamma   90.00
#
_symmetry.space_group_name_H-M   'P 1'
#
loop_
_entity.id
_entity.type
_entity.pdbx_description
1 polymer ?
#
loop_
_entity_poly.entity_id
_entity_poly.type
_entity_poly.pdbx_seq_one_letter_code
_entity_poly.pdbx_strand_id
1 'polypeptide(L)' 'AAEADRLLGVDPDYATRDLYNAIADGNYPSWTTYIQVMTFAEAERFRFNPFDLTKIWPQGEYPLIPVG' A
#
# COMPACT_ATOMS: atom_id res chain seq x y z
N ALA A 1 15.52 -6.21 -10.06
CA ALA A 1 15.37 -6.30 -11.52
C ALA A 1 15.60 -7.73 -11.99
N ALA A 2 16.83 -8.24 -11.96
CA ALA A 2 17.18 -9.56 -12.50
C ALA A 2 16.24 -10.72 -12.12
N GLU A 3 15.81 -10.84 -10.87
CA GLU A 3 14.90 -11.91 -10.44
C GLU A 3 13.46 -11.71 -10.93
N ALA A 4 12.97 -10.47 -10.93
CA ALA A 4 11.64 -10.15 -11.47
C ALA A 4 11.60 -10.39 -12.99
N ASP A 5 12.65 -9.97 -13.70
CA ASP A 5 12.79 -10.20 -15.15
C ASP A 5 12.83 -11.69 -15.47
N ARG A 6 13.55 -12.48 -14.65
CA ARG A 6 13.58 -13.93 -14.77
C ARG A 6 12.19 -14.54 -14.55
N LEU A 7 11.50 -14.16 -13.48
CA LEU A 7 10.15 -14.65 -13.14
C LEU A 7 9.15 -14.34 -14.25
N LEU A 8 9.17 -13.13 -14.82
CA LEU A 8 8.32 -12.78 -15.96
C LEU A 8 8.54 -13.70 -17.18
N GLY A 9 9.78 -14.15 -17.40
CA GLY A 9 10.11 -15.04 -18.50
C GLY A 9 9.73 -16.51 -18.26
N VAL A 10 9.81 -17.00 -17.02
CA VAL A 10 9.59 -18.42 -16.70
C VAL A 10 8.19 -18.71 -16.16
N ASP A 11 7.55 -17.72 -15.55
CA ASP A 11 6.27 -17.84 -14.85
C ASP A 11 5.55 -16.48 -14.78
N PRO A 12 4.92 -16.04 -15.88
CA PRO A 12 4.24 -14.75 -15.94
C PRO A 12 3.05 -14.63 -14.97
N ASP A 13 2.51 -15.77 -14.51
CA ASP A 13 1.36 -15.85 -13.60
C ASP A 13 1.77 -15.96 -12.12
N TYR A 14 3.05 -15.76 -11.79
CA TYR A 14 3.61 -15.99 -10.46
C TYR A 14 2.76 -15.42 -9.32
N ALA A 15 2.40 -14.13 -9.38
CA ALA A 15 1.65 -13.47 -8.32
C ALA A 15 0.21 -14.02 -8.17
N THR A 16 -0.42 -14.39 -9.28
CA THR A 16 -1.76 -15.00 -9.27
C THR A 16 -1.71 -16.40 -8.64
N ARG A 17 -0.72 -17.21 -9.05
CA ARG A 17 -0.53 -18.56 -8.51
C ARG A 17 -0.18 -18.54 -7.03
N ASP A 18 0.70 -17.62 -6.62
CA ASP A 18 1.11 -17.45 -5.22
C ASP A 18 -0.10 -17.17 -4.32
N LEU A 19 -0.93 -16.18 -4.69
CA LEU A 19 -2.14 -15.86 -3.94
C LEU A 19 -3.15 -17.01 -3.92
N TYR A 20 -3.36 -17.69 -5.05
CA TYR A 20 -4.29 -18.82 -5.13
C TYR A 20 -3.85 -19.97 -4.21
N ASN A 21 -2.57 -20.37 -4.30
CA ASN A 21 -2.03 -21.46 -3.49
C ASN A 21 -2.06 -21.11 -2.00
N ALA A 22 -1.71 -19.87 -1.61
CA ALA A 22 -1.79 -19.43 -0.23
C ALA A 22 -3.19 -19.61 0.36
N ILE A 23 -4.23 -19.24 -0.40
CA ILE A 23 -5.63 -19.43 0.01
C ILE A 23 -6.02 -20.91 0.04
N ALA A 24 -5.61 -21.69 -0.98
CA ALA A 24 -5.91 -23.12 -1.06
C ALA A 24 -5.29 -23.93 0.09
N ASP A 25 -4.10 -23.53 0.53
CA ASP A 25 -3.35 -24.14 1.64
C ASP A 25 -3.79 -23.63 3.03
N GLY A 26 -4.82 -22.77 3.09
CA GLY A 26 -5.33 -22.19 4.34
C GLY A 26 -4.47 -21.08 4.95
N ASN A 27 -3.43 -20.63 4.24
CA ASN A 27 -2.60 -19.48 4.60
C ASN A 27 -3.24 -18.18 4.11
N TYR A 28 -4.34 -17.78 4.73
CA TYR A 28 -5.10 -16.61 4.31
C TYR A 28 -4.31 -15.30 4.59
N PRO A 29 -3.96 -14.53 3.54
CA PRO A 29 -3.30 -13.25 3.74
C PRO A 29 -4.28 -12.25 4.39
N SER A 30 -3.76 -11.38 5.24
CA SER A 30 -4.52 -10.32 5.92
C SER A 30 -3.72 -9.02 5.94
N TRP A 31 -4.44 -7.91 6.09
CA TRP A 31 -3.88 -6.57 6.12
C TRP A 31 -4.46 -5.78 7.28
N THR A 32 -3.60 -5.02 7.96
CA THR A 32 -4.02 -4.03 8.96
C THR A 32 -4.29 -2.71 8.25
N THR A 33 -5.49 -2.17 8.44
CA THR A 33 -5.99 -0.91 7.90
C THR A 33 -5.63 0.25 8.82
N TYR A 34 -5.11 1.32 8.22
CA TYR A 34 -4.80 2.58 8.89
C TYR A 34 -5.39 3.76 8.14
N ILE A 35 -5.62 4.87 8.86
CA ILE A 35 -5.98 6.17 8.27
C ILE A 35 -4.99 7.26 8.70
N GLN A 36 -4.87 8.30 7.88
CA GLN A 36 -4.27 9.59 8.26
C GLN A 36 -5.37 10.65 8.24
N VAL A 37 -5.35 11.59 9.19
CA VAL A 37 -6.39 12.62 9.32
C VAL A 37 -5.73 13.99 9.28
N MET A 38 -6.22 14.86 8.40
CA MET A 38 -5.82 16.25 8.26
C MET A 38 -7.06 17.13 8.32
N THR A 39 -7.05 18.14 9.17
CA THR A 39 -8.13 19.13 9.26
C THR A 39 -8.05 20.13 8.11
N PHE A 40 -9.16 20.81 7.81
CA PHE A 40 -9.16 21.87 6.80
C PHE A 40 -8.15 23.00 7.10
N ALA A 41 -8.03 23.41 8.36
CA ALA A 41 -7.09 24.46 8.77
C ALA A 41 -5.63 24.05 8.58
N GLU A 42 -5.31 22.76 8.76
CA GLU A 42 -3.98 22.22 8.45
C GLU A 42 -3.75 22.16 6.94
N ALA A 43 -4.73 21.70 6.18
CA ALA A 43 -4.66 21.60 4.72
C ALA A 43 -4.38 22.95 4.04
N GLU A 44 -4.95 24.05 4.54
CA GLU A 44 -4.69 25.41 4.04
C GLU A 44 -3.22 25.85 4.20
N ARG A 45 -2.52 25.32 5.20
CA ARG A 45 -1.15 25.70 5.56
C ARG A 45 -0.13 24.65 5.16
N PHE A 46 -0.58 23.48 4.77
CA PHE A 46 0.29 22.38 4.42
C PHE A 46 0.96 22.62 3.07
N ARG A 47 2.22 22.21 2.96
CA ARG A 47 3.04 22.44 1.76
C ARG A 47 2.58 21.66 0.52
N PHE A 48 1.72 20.65 0.70
CA PHE A 48 1.16 19.85 -0.38
C PHE A 48 -0.35 20.02 -0.42
N ASN A 49 -0.90 20.11 -1.64
CA ASN A 49 -2.34 20.04 -1.83
C ASN A 49 -2.83 18.63 -1.43
N PRO A 50 -3.81 18.50 -0.50
CA PRO A 50 -4.34 17.19 -0.11
C PRO A 50 -4.99 16.41 -1.27
N PHE A 51 -5.30 17.08 -2.39
CA PHE A 51 -5.85 16.46 -3.60
C PHE A 51 -4.79 16.19 -4.70
N ASP A 52 -3.50 16.46 -4.45
CA ASP A 52 -2.42 16.09 -5.37
C ASP A 52 -2.05 14.62 -5.17
N LEU A 53 -2.50 13.75 -6.08
CA LEU A 53 -2.24 12.30 -6.06
C LEU A 53 -0.76 11.93 -6.25
N THR A 54 0.12 12.89 -6.57
CA THR A 54 1.57 12.66 -6.68
C THR A 54 2.31 12.89 -5.36
N LYS A 55 1.59 13.24 -4.28
CA LYS A 55 2.17 13.54 -2.96
C LYS A 55 1.70 12.55 -1.92
N ILE A 56 2.55 12.36 -0.92
CA ILE A 56 2.24 11.63 0.31
C ILE A 56 2.21 12.60 1.49
N TRP A 57 1.42 12.27 2.52
CA TRP A 57 1.53 12.94 3.81
C TRP A 57 2.56 12.18 4.65
N PRO A 58 3.66 12.82 5.06
CA PRO A 58 4.69 12.13 5.82
C PRO A 58 4.13 11.59 7.13
N GLN A 59 4.41 10.32 7.40
CA GLN A 59 3.89 9.63 8.59
C GLN A 59 4.41 10.25 9.91
N GLY A 60 5.52 10.99 9.88
CA GLY A 60 6.02 11.74 11.05
C GLY A 60 5.22 13.01 11.37
N GLU A 61 4.50 13.58 10.40
CA GLU A 61 3.64 14.76 10.59
C GLU A 61 2.18 14.35 10.78
N TYR A 62 1.72 13.36 9.99
CA TYR A 62 0.39 12.77 10.08
C TYR A 62 0.53 11.27 10.35
N PRO A 63 0.56 10.82 11.62
CA PRO A 63 0.79 9.42 11.95
C PRO A 63 -0.36 8.52 11.48
N LEU A 64 -0.02 7.26 11.21
CA LEU A 64 -1.00 6.23 10.88
C LEU A 64 -1.83 5.87 12.13
N ILE A 65 -3.15 5.88 11.98
CA ILE A 65 -4.11 5.52 13.03
C ILE A 65 -4.73 4.16 12.65
N PRO A 66 -4.55 3.09 13.46
CA PRO A 66 -5.11 1.78 13.16
C PRO A 66 -6.63 1.80 13.27
N VAL A 67 -7.32 1.16 12.32
CA VAL A 67 -8.79 1.07 12.27
C VAL A 67 -9.33 -0.32 11.94
N GLY A 68 -8.46 -1.29 11.62
CA GLY A 68 -8.82 -2.67 11.32
C GLY A 68 -7.65 -3.50 10.86
#